data_AF-A0A6L8EF51-F1
#
_entry.id   AF-A0A6L8EF51-F1
#
_cell.length_a   1.000
_cell.length_b   1.000
_cell.length_c   1.000
_cell.angle_alpha   90.00
_cell.angle_beta   90.00
_cell.angle_gamma   90.00
#
_symmetry.space_group_name_H-M   'P 1'
#
loop_
_entity.id
_entity.type
_entity.pdbx_description
1 polymer ?
#
loop_
_entity_poly.entity_id
_entity_poly.type
_entity_poly.pdbx_seq_one_letter_code
_entity_poly.pdbx_strand_id
1 'polypeptide(L)'
;MFDSLAAYLQAALTSRRSDRQQRLNHIGIAVVEVEGRRLVSAVLDNSPAFAAGLKRGDHLLTVNGETYHPVYSFNTEPPSPPQPDNRVFQLAFARRGEQQEVAVTPVFNNLFDSYRSAVEASVQQFNVGNKVIGYVRLWGISRNANDLVVLQRIMADLGTTSSLIVDLRNAAGYLDREHLTLFLPGDFGDYYSSPLALIIDRSTSGSAEAFARELSRLERVTSVGSATAGGLQPELPTDWPLDSTSANDPQFEAALGFLAGLF
;
A
#
# COMPACT_ATOMS: atom_id res chain seq x y z
N MET A 1 2.38 11.93 22.09
CA MET A 1 1.62 10.86 21.41
C MET A 1 0.99 11.46 20.17
N PHE A 2 0.96 10.75 19.05
CA PHE A 2 0.41 11.29 17.81
C PHE A 2 -1.11 11.09 17.74
N ASP A 3 -1.79 11.89 16.94
CA ASP A 3 -3.23 11.84 16.66
C ASP A 3 -3.56 11.31 15.25
N SER A 4 -2.54 11.07 14.42
CA SER A 4 -2.70 10.54 13.07
C SER A 4 -1.87 9.28 12.81
N LEU A 5 -2.40 8.39 11.98
CA LEU A 5 -1.68 7.19 11.52
C LEU A 5 -0.42 7.54 10.73
N ALA A 6 -0.46 8.62 9.93
CA ALA A 6 0.69 9.11 9.18
C ALA A 6 1.86 9.51 10.09
N ALA A 7 1.58 10.16 11.22
CA ALA A 7 2.61 10.53 12.18
C ALA A 7 3.21 9.29 12.89
N TYR A 8 2.39 8.29 13.24
CA TYR A 8 2.90 7.00 13.75
C TYR A 8 3.78 6.29 12.71
N LEU A 9 3.37 6.26 11.44
CA LEU A 9 4.17 5.66 10.36
C LEU A 9 5.50 6.40 10.17
N GLN A 10 5.48 7.73 10.10
CA GLN A 10 6.69 8.54 9.95
C GLN A 10 7.65 8.35 11.13
N ALA A 11 7.11 8.28 12.34
CA ALA A 11 7.91 8.07 13.52
C ALA A 11 8.50 6.64 13.54
N ALA A 12 7.82 5.64 12.97
CA ALA A 12 8.30 4.26 12.88
C ALA A 12 9.47 4.15 11.88
N LEU A 13 9.44 4.95 10.81
CA LEU A 13 10.51 5.02 9.81
C LEU A 13 11.79 5.71 10.31
N THR A 14 11.67 6.61 11.28
CA THR A 14 12.79 7.45 11.76
C THR A 14 13.42 6.97 13.06
N SER A 15 12.75 6.09 13.80
CA SER A 15 13.23 5.60 15.09
C SER A 15 14.49 4.74 14.95
N ARG A 16 15.60 5.17 15.58
CA ARG A 16 16.88 4.43 15.64
C ARG A 16 16.92 3.30 16.68
N ARG A 17 15.85 3.10 17.46
CA ARG A 17 15.73 2.09 18.54
C ARG A 17 14.67 1.06 18.19
N SER A 18 14.91 -0.19 18.57
CA SER A 18 14.12 -1.38 18.22
C SER A 18 12.62 -1.27 18.56
N ASP A 19 11.79 -1.48 17.52
CA ASP A 19 10.38 -1.93 17.38
C ASP A 19 9.29 -1.65 18.41
N ARG A 20 9.57 -1.37 19.69
CA ARG A 20 8.55 -1.39 20.75
C ARG A 20 7.88 -0.06 21.04
N GLN A 21 8.43 1.08 20.61
CA GLN A 21 8.00 2.38 21.13
C GLN A 21 6.83 3.04 20.38
N GLN A 22 6.36 2.47 19.27
CA GLN A 22 5.31 3.08 18.45
C GLN A 22 4.25 2.09 17.96
N ARG A 23 4.07 1.00 18.72
CA ARG A 23 2.95 0.10 18.50
C ARG A 23 1.66 0.78 18.91
N LEU A 24 0.61 0.54 18.14
CA LEU A 24 -0.76 0.93 18.44
C LEU A 24 -1.73 -0.11 17.90
N ASN A 25 -2.96 -0.09 18.40
CA ASN A 25 -4.05 -0.81 17.77
C ASN A 25 -4.41 -0.10 16.47
N HIS A 26 -4.38 -0.82 15.35
CA HIS A 26 -4.82 -0.33 14.07
C HIS A 26 -5.47 -1.45 13.25
N ILE A 27 -6.25 -1.08 12.25
CA ILE A 27 -6.95 -2.04 11.39
C ILE A 27 -6.28 -2.21 10.01
N GLY A 28 -5.19 -1.50 9.75
CA GLY A 28 -4.40 -1.63 8.51
C GLY A 28 -4.98 -0.84 7.34
N ILE A 29 -5.29 0.43 7.58
CA ILE A 29 -5.74 1.38 6.56
C ILE A 29 -4.84 2.61 6.52
N ALA A 30 -4.82 3.28 5.37
CA ALA A 30 -4.42 4.66 5.25
C ALA A 30 -5.68 5.54 5.13
N VAL A 31 -5.64 6.72 5.76
CA VAL A 31 -6.78 7.65 5.81
C VAL A 31 -6.31 9.04 5.41
N VAL A 32 -7.13 9.71 4.63
CA VAL A 32 -6.96 11.11 4.25
C VAL A 32 -8.21 11.90 4.59
N GLU A 33 -8.03 13.19 4.85
CA GLU A 33 -9.15 14.10 5.09
C GLU A 33 -9.41 14.92 3.83
N VAL A 34 -10.65 14.86 3.34
CA VAL A 34 -11.12 15.59 2.15
C VAL A 34 -12.41 16.29 2.53
N GLU A 35 -12.42 17.62 2.52
CA GLU A 35 -13.61 18.43 2.86
C GLU A 35 -14.22 18.05 4.23
N GLY A 36 -13.37 17.79 5.24
CA GLY A 36 -13.80 17.37 6.58
C GLY A 36 -14.25 15.91 6.70
N ARG A 37 -14.21 15.14 5.61
CA ARG A 37 -14.53 13.70 5.58
C ARG A 37 -13.27 12.85 5.69
N ARG A 38 -13.30 11.83 6.54
CA ARG A 38 -12.18 10.87 6.70
C ARG A 38 -12.39 9.69 5.76
N LEU A 39 -11.66 9.70 4.64
CA LEU A 39 -11.77 8.68 3.59
C LEU A 39 -10.62 7.67 3.69
N VAL A 40 -10.93 6.39 3.48
CA VAL A 40 -9.91 5.36 3.30
C VAL A 40 -9.18 5.62 1.99
N SER A 41 -7.86 5.88 2.03
CA SER A 41 -7.03 6.00 0.83
C SER A 41 -6.42 4.67 0.40
N ALA A 42 -6.24 3.75 1.34
CA ALA A 42 -5.68 2.43 1.09
C ALA A 42 -6.07 1.44 2.19
N VAL A 43 -6.12 0.16 1.84
CA VAL A 43 -6.34 -0.96 2.75
C VAL A 43 -5.19 -1.94 2.55
N LEU A 44 -4.45 -2.25 3.61
CA LEU A 44 -3.30 -3.16 3.55
C LEU A 44 -3.79 -4.59 3.29
N ASP A 45 -3.12 -5.31 2.39
CA ASP A 45 -3.41 -6.72 2.11
C ASP A 45 -3.34 -7.56 3.40
N ASN A 46 -4.30 -8.48 3.56
CA ASN A 46 -4.44 -9.36 4.73
C ASN A 46 -4.56 -8.64 6.10
N SER A 47 -4.93 -7.37 6.12
CA SER A 47 -5.21 -6.62 7.36
C SER A 47 -6.62 -6.89 7.92
N PRO A 48 -6.90 -6.53 9.19
CA PRO A 48 -8.26 -6.57 9.72
C PRO A 48 -9.29 -5.81 8.87
N ALA A 49 -8.90 -4.67 8.31
CA ALA A 49 -9.76 -3.89 7.43
C ALA A 49 -10.03 -4.59 6.08
N PHE A 50 -9.01 -5.25 5.53
CA PHE A 50 -9.16 -6.09 4.34
C PHE A 50 -10.15 -7.23 4.59
N ALA A 51 -9.99 -7.96 5.71
CA ALA A 51 -10.89 -9.04 6.10
C ALA A 51 -12.33 -8.54 6.35
N ALA A 52 -12.50 -7.32 6.85
CA ALA A 52 -13.80 -6.67 7.04
C ALA A 52 -14.41 -6.11 5.74
N GLY A 53 -13.70 -6.17 4.61
CA GLY A 53 -14.22 -5.72 3.31
C GLY A 53 -14.25 -4.21 3.11
N LEU A 54 -13.46 -3.45 3.90
CA LEU A 54 -13.21 -2.03 3.64
C LEU A 54 -12.48 -1.85 2.31
N LYS A 55 -12.69 -0.70 1.67
CA LYS A 55 -12.13 -0.34 0.36
C LYS A 55 -11.71 1.11 0.34
N ARG A 56 -10.82 1.45 -0.60
CA ARG A 56 -10.52 2.85 -0.93
C ARG A 56 -11.83 3.60 -1.23
N GLY A 57 -11.94 4.81 -0.69
CA GLY A 57 -13.10 5.68 -0.84
C GLY A 57 -14.20 5.51 0.21
N ASP A 58 -14.10 4.51 1.10
CA ASP A 58 -15.02 4.41 2.23
C ASP A 58 -14.89 5.62 3.15
N HIS A 59 -16.03 6.22 3.49
CA HIS A 59 -16.09 7.33 4.43
C HIS A 59 -16.33 6.80 5.83
N LEU A 60 -15.32 6.91 6.70
CA LEU A 60 -15.37 6.38 8.06
C LEU A 60 -16.20 7.32 8.95
N LEU A 61 -17.22 6.78 9.61
CA LEU A 61 -18.20 7.56 10.36
C LEU A 61 -18.01 7.42 11.86
N THR A 62 -18.19 6.21 12.40
CA THR A 62 -18.15 5.95 13.83
C THR A 62 -17.49 4.61 14.17
N VAL A 63 -16.96 4.51 15.37
CA VAL A 63 -16.50 3.25 15.99
C VAL A 63 -17.22 3.10 17.32
N ASN A 64 -17.95 2.00 17.50
CA ASN A 64 -18.81 1.76 18.67
C ASN A 64 -19.79 2.92 18.95
N GLY A 65 -20.28 3.57 17.90
CA GLY A 65 -21.23 4.70 17.99
C GLY A 65 -20.58 6.07 18.20
N GLU A 66 -19.28 6.15 18.49
CA GLU A 66 -18.55 7.42 18.63
C GLU A 66 -17.87 7.84 17.33
N THR A 67 -17.74 9.14 17.08
CA THR A 67 -17.10 9.67 15.87
C THR A 67 -15.74 9.02 15.61
N TYR A 68 -15.54 8.48 14.40
CA TYR A 68 -14.31 7.82 14.03
C TYR A 68 -13.11 8.77 14.17
N HIS A 69 -12.07 8.31 14.83
CA HIS A 69 -10.77 8.97 14.95
C HIS A 69 -9.64 8.00 14.56
N PRO A 70 -8.69 8.37 13.68
CA PRO A 70 -7.67 7.46 13.13
C PRO A 70 -6.84 6.69 14.16
N VAL A 71 -6.57 7.30 15.32
CA VAL A 71 -5.83 6.68 16.42
C VAL A 71 -6.78 6.30 17.58
N TYR A 72 -7.48 7.27 18.16
CA TYR A 72 -8.23 7.09 19.41
C TYR A 72 -9.48 6.21 19.33
N SER A 73 -10.02 5.90 18.14
CA SER A 73 -11.11 4.92 18.06
C SER A 73 -10.71 3.50 18.48
N PHE A 74 -9.41 3.19 18.48
CA PHE A 74 -8.88 1.87 18.85
C PHE A 74 -7.86 1.93 20.00
N ASN A 75 -7.54 3.11 20.49
CA ASN A 75 -6.45 3.32 21.45
C ASN A 75 -6.88 4.27 22.56
N THR A 76 -6.27 4.12 23.73
CA THR A 76 -6.45 5.09 24.82
C THR A 76 -6.00 6.48 24.39
N GLU A 77 -6.75 7.51 24.80
CA GLU A 77 -6.36 8.90 24.60
C GLU A 77 -5.13 9.29 25.45
N PRO A 78 -4.38 10.32 25.04
CA PRO A 78 -3.26 10.85 25.82
C PRO A 78 -3.68 11.26 27.25
N PRO A 79 -2.79 11.14 28.24
CA PRO A 79 -1.36 10.82 28.14
C PRO A 79 -1.03 9.32 28.17
N SER A 80 -2.02 8.43 28.31
CA SER A 80 -1.81 6.99 28.49
C SER A 80 -1.33 6.31 27.21
N PRO A 81 -0.19 5.56 27.23
CA PRO A 81 0.34 4.87 26.05
C PRO A 81 -0.64 3.81 25.51
N PRO A 82 -0.69 3.57 24.19
CA PRO A 82 -1.47 2.49 23.62
C PRO A 82 -1.16 1.15 24.28
N GLN A 83 -2.21 0.38 24.58
CA GLN A 83 -2.12 -0.99 25.10
C GLN A 83 -2.75 -1.95 24.10
N PRO A 84 -2.30 -3.20 24.01
CA PRO A 84 -2.96 -4.20 23.18
C PRO A 84 -4.45 -4.31 23.54
N ASP A 85 -5.31 -4.14 22.54
CA ASP A 85 -6.75 -4.38 22.65
C ASP A 85 -7.17 -5.29 21.50
N ASN A 86 -7.73 -6.45 21.84
CA ASN A 86 -8.19 -7.46 20.90
C ASN A 86 -9.71 -7.62 20.91
N ARG A 87 -10.43 -6.65 21.48
CA ARG A 87 -11.89 -6.62 21.41
C ARG A 87 -12.37 -6.37 19.98
N VAL A 88 -13.59 -6.82 19.71
CA VAL A 88 -14.30 -6.51 18.48
C VAL A 88 -14.86 -5.09 18.58
N PHE A 89 -14.62 -4.28 17.56
CA PHE A 89 -15.15 -2.94 17.40
C PHE A 89 -16.15 -2.91 16.24
N GLN A 90 -17.24 -2.18 16.41
CA GLN A 90 -18.23 -1.93 15.35
C GLN A 90 -17.85 -0.66 14.61
N LEU A 91 -17.37 -0.79 13.37
CA LEU A 91 -16.99 0.34 12.52
C LEU A 91 -18.11 0.62 11.52
N ALA A 92 -18.73 1.79 11.63
CA ALA A 92 -19.67 2.29 10.65
C ALA A 92 -18.95 3.16 9.60
N PHE A 93 -19.28 2.94 8.33
CA PHE A 93 -18.77 3.71 7.20
C PHE A 93 -19.87 3.94 6.16
N ALA A 94 -19.67 4.90 5.27
CA ALA A 94 -20.53 5.09 4.11
C ALA A 94 -19.77 4.75 2.82
N ARG A 95 -20.40 3.95 1.96
CA ARG A 95 -19.94 3.61 0.62
C ARG A 95 -21.08 3.88 -0.36
N ARG A 96 -20.83 4.68 -1.40
CA ARG A 96 -21.87 5.06 -2.39
C ARG A 96 -23.11 5.71 -1.77
N GLY A 97 -22.94 6.43 -0.66
CA GLY A 97 -24.04 7.07 0.09
C GLY A 97 -24.81 6.13 1.02
N GLU A 98 -24.54 4.82 0.99
CA GLU A 98 -25.17 3.85 1.88
C GLU A 98 -24.30 3.62 3.11
N GLN A 99 -24.90 3.65 4.29
CA GLN A 99 -24.22 3.32 5.54
C GLN A 99 -24.13 1.79 5.70
N GLN A 100 -22.96 1.33 6.12
CA GLN A 100 -22.63 -0.05 6.41
C GLN A 100 -21.93 -0.10 7.77
N GLU A 101 -22.06 -1.22 8.47
CA GLU A 101 -21.35 -1.47 9.72
C GLU A 101 -20.65 -2.83 9.64
N VAL A 102 -19.40 -2.88 10.05
CA VAL A 102 -18.59 -4.10 10.08
C VAL A 102 -17.94 -4.30 11.45
N ALA A 103 -17.85 -5.55 11.86
CA ALA A 103 -17.06 -5.96 13.01
C ALA A 103 -15.59 -6.01 12.61
N VAL A 104 -14.71 -5.34 13.38
CA VAL A 104 -13.26 -5.36 13.15
C VAL A 104 -12.51 -5.52 14.46
N THR A 105 -11.50 -6.39 14.46
CA THR A 105 -10.58 -6.58 15.59
C THR A 105 -9.22 -5.98 15.22
N PRO A 106 -8.75 -4.92 15.89
CA PRO A 106 -7.48 -4.31 15.54
C PRO A 106 -6.30 -5.21 15.89
N VAL A 107 -5.17 -4.98 15.23
CA VAL A 107 -3.88 -5.57 15.61
C VAL A 107 -3.08 -4.56 16.40
N PHE A 108 -2.37 -5.01 17.45
CA PHE A 108 -1.44 -4.17 18.19
C PHE A 108 -0.03 -4.31 17.61
N ASN A 109 0.31 -3.48 16.64
CA ASN A 109 1.58 -3.59 15.91
C ASN A 109 2.21 -2.24 15.58
N ASN A 110 3.47 -2.26 15.18
CA ASN A 110 4.09 -1.13 14.50
C ASN A 110 3.46 -1.01 13.10
N LEU A 111 3.12 0.22 12.68
CA LEU A 111 2.49 0.42 11.36
C LEU A 111 3.42 0.01 10.21
N PHE A 112 4.71 0.30 10.29
CA PHE A 112 5.65 -0.06 9.24
C PHE A 112 5.83 -1.59 9.13
N ASP A 113 5.80 -2.32 10.24
CA ASP A 113 5.78 -3.79 10.22
C ASP A 113 4.53 -4.36 9.54
N SER A 114 3.40 -3.66 9.68
CA SER A 114 2.17 -4.04 8.99
C SER A 114 2.23 -3.72 7.50
N TYR A 115 2.85 -2.61 7.11
CA TYR A 115 3.13 -2.30 5.70
C TYR A 115 4.06 -3.34 5.08
N ARG A 116 5.14 -3.69 5.78
CA ARG A 116 6.07 -4.76 5.41
C ARG A 116 5.35 -6.10 5.17
N SER A 117 4.54 -6.54 6.14
CA SER A 117 3.81 -7.81 6.05
C SER A 117 2.81 -7.80 4.89
N ALA A 118 2.22 -6.64 4.58
CA ALA A 118 1.30 -6.48 3.45
C ALA A 118 1.99 -6.64 2.09
N VAL A 119 3.32 -6.44 1.97
CA VAL A 119 4.05 -6.68 0.72
C VAL A 119 3.94 -8.15 0.31
N GLU A 120 4.30 -9.06 1.22
CA GLU A 120 4.21 -10.50 0.97
C GLU A 120 2.76 -10.95 0.73
N ALA A 121 1.82 -10.41 1.51
CA ALA A 121 0.40 -10.72 1.35
C ALA A 121 -0.21 -10.21 0.03
N SER A 122 0.40 -9.22 -0.63
CA SER A 122 -0.10 -8.66 -1.88
C SER A 122 0.23 -9.51 -3.11
N VAL A 123 1.20 -10.44 -2.99
CA VAL A 123 1.75 -11.17 -4.15
C VAL A 123 0.68 -12.03 -4.80
N GLN A 124 0.48 -11.85 -6.10
CA GLN A 124 -0.45 -12.62 -6.90
C GLN A 124 0.18 -13.04 -8.22
N GLN A 125 -0.29 -14.16 -8.77
CA GLN A 125 -0.04 -14.56 -10.16
C GLN A 125 -1.35 -15.05 -10.76
N PHE A 126 -1.68 -14.58 -11.96
CA PHE A 126 -2.92 -14.93 -12.62
C PHE A 126 -2.74 -15.02 -14.14
N ASN A 127 -3.59 -15.83 -14.79
CA ASN A 127 -3.52 -16.06 -16.23
C ASN A 127 -4.37 -15.05 -17.00
N VAL A 128 -3.80 -14.47 -18.06
CA VAL A 128 -4.53 -13.67 -19.05
C VAL A 128 -4.16 -14.15 -20.45
N GLY A 129 -5.11 -14.83 -21.11
CA GLY A 129 -4.84 -15.52 -22.37
C GLY A 129 -3.76 -16.58 -22.17
N ASN A 130 -2.66 -16.45 -22.90
CA ASN A 130 -1.49 -17.32 -22.81
C ASN A 130 -0.35 -16.74 -21.93
N LYS A 131 -0.58 -15.61 -21.25
CA LYS A 131 0.40 -14.96 -20.38
C LYS A 131 0.09 -15.26 -18.92
N VAL A 132 1.14 -15.46 -18.13
CA VAL A 132 1.05 -15.40 -16.66
C VAL A 132 1.49 -14.00 -16.24
N ILE A 133 0.63 -13.28 -15.54
CA ILE A 133 0.91 -11.94 -15.04
C ILE A 133 1.15 -12.03 -13.53
N GLY A 134 2.32 -11.57 -13.11
CA GLY A 134 2.64 -11.36 -11.70
C GLY A 134 2.13 -10.02 -11.21
N TYR A 135 1.85 -9.92 -9.91
CA TYR A 135 1.52 -8.67 -9.24
C TYR A 135 2.18 -8.64 -7.86
N VAL A 136 2.73 -7.49 -7.50
CA VAL A 136 3.22 -7.19 -6.15
C VAL A 136 2.99 -5.72 -5.82
N ARG A 137 2.58 -5.44 -4.58
CA ARG A 137 2.47 -4.08 -4.05
C ARG A 137 3.54 -3.83 -3.01
N LEU A 138 4.42 -2.87 -3.27
CA LEU A 138 5.52 -2.53 -2.37
C LEU A 138 5.08 -1.52 -1.31
N TRP A 139 4.16 -1.95 -0.44
CA TRP A 139 3.68 -1.17 0.70
C TRP A 139 4.84 -0.63 1.56
N GLY A 140 5.72 -1.50 2.05
CA GLY A 140 6.85 -1.12 2.90
C GLY A 140 8.18 -1.48 2.25
N ILE A 141 8.93 -0.48 1.78
CA ILE A 141 10.29 -0.67 1.26
C ILE A 141 11.28 -0.55 2.44
N SER A 142 11.89 -1.67 2.83
CA SER A 142 12.53 -1.80 4.14
C SER A 142 14.06 -1.84 4.08
N ARG A 143 14.71 -1.26 5.09
CA ARG A 143 16.17 -1.36 5.29
C ARG A 143 16.61 -2.68 5.94
N ASN A 144 15.66 -3.48 6.43
CA ASN A 144 15.97 -4.69 7.16
C ASN A 144 16.44 -5.79 6.18
N ALA A 145 17.62 -6.36 6.43
CA ALA A 145 18.21 -7.37 5.56
C ALA A 145 17.33 -8.61 5.38
N ASN A 146 16.56 -9.01 6.40
CA ASN A 146 15.64 -10.15 6.27
C ASN A 146 14.50 -9.83 5.29
N ASP A 147 14.03 -8.60 5.27
CA ASP A 147 12.97 -8.16 4.37
C ASP A 147 13.46 -8.11 2.93
N LEU A 148 14.71 -7.69 2.74
CA LEU A 148 15.35 -7.72 1.44
C LEU A 148 15.48 -9.15 0.92
N VAL A 149 15.82 -10.12 1.77
CA VAL A 149 15.84 -11.55 1.42
C VAL A 149 14.44 -12.06 1.05
N VAL A 150 13.41 -11.65 1.80
CA VAL A 150 12.01 -11.98 1.45
C VAL A 150 11.62 -11.38 0.10
N LEU A 151 11.95 -10.11 -0.15
CA LEU A 151 11.68 -9.44 -1.41
C LEU A 151 12.45 -10.10 -2.58
N GLN A 152 13.71 -10.48 -2.38
CA GLN A 152 14.50 -11.23 -3.35
C GLN A 152 13.82 -12.54 -3.74
N ARG A 153 13.29 -13.30 -2.76
CA ARG A 153 12.56 -14.54 -3.02
C ARG A 153 11.25 -14.29 -3.78
N ILE A 154 10.47 -13.29 -3.36
CA ILE A 154 9.25 -12.87 -4.07
C ILE A 154 9.57 -12.55 -5.53
N MET A 155 10.63 -11.78 -5.78
CA MET A 155 11.04 -11.38 -7.12
C MET A 155 11.58 -12.55 -7.95
N ALA A 156 12.28 -13.52 -7.34
CA ALA A 156 12.70 -14.74 -8.01
C ALA A 156 11.50 -15.60 -8.45
N ASP A 157 10.49 -15.76 -7.58
CA ASP A 157 9.27 -16.50 -7.89
C ASP A 157 8.47 -15.78 -9.00
N LEU A 158 8.34 -14.45 -8.91
CA LEU A 158 7.69 -13.63 -9.93
C LEU A 158 8.47 -13.59 -11.25
N GLY A 159 9.79 -13.82 -11.24
CA GLY A 159 10.64 -13.90 -12.43
C GLY A 159 10.21 -14.97 -13.45
N THR A 160 9.37 -15.92 -13.03
CA THR A 160 8.78 -16.93 -13.92
C THR A 160 7.56 -16.43 -14.72
N THR A 161 7.04 -15.25 -14.39
CA THR A 161 5.87 -14.65 -15.06
C THR A 161 6.24 -13.98 -16.38
N SER A 162 5.27 -13.90 -17.30
CA SER A 162 5.43 -13.26 -18.60
C SER A 162 5.56 -11.73 -18.49
N SER A 163 4.95 -11.14 -17.48
CA SER A 163 4.98 -9.70 -17.19
C SER A 163 4.57 -9.43 -15.75
N LEU A 164 4.95 -8.27 -15.19
CA LEU A 164 4.75 -7.93 -13.79
C LEU A 164 4.06 -6.58 -13.64
N ILE A 165 3.10 -6.52 -12.72
CA ILE A 165 2.58 -5.26 -12.21
C ILE A 165 3.25 -4.98 -10.86
N VAL A 166 3.92 -3.83 -10.73
CA VAL A 166 4.43 -3.33 -9.45
C VAL A 166 3.60 -2.13 -9.03
N ASP A 167 2.95 -2.22 -7.88
CA ASP A 167 2.15 -1.13 -7.31
C ASP A 167 2.92 -0.37 -6.23
N LEU A 168 3.14 0.93 -6.44
CA LEU A 168 3.84 1.85 -5.52
C LEU A 168 2.88 2.85 -4.83
N ARG A 169 1.57 2.68 -4.96
CA ARG A 169 0.59 3.55 -4.31
C ARG A 169 0.62 3.33 -2.80
N ASN A 170 0.65 4.43 -2.06
CA ASN A 170 0.78 4.48 -0.60
C ASN A 170 2.03 3.74 -0.06
N ALA A 171 3.05 3.56 -0.90
CA ALA A 171 4.31 2.96 -0.47
C ALA A 171 5.03 3.88 0.54
N ALA A 172 5.65 3.27 1.55
CA ALA A 172 6.40 3.95 2.59
C ALA A 172 7.76 3.28 2.80
N GLY A 173 8.71 4.02 3.37
CA GLY A 173 10.01 3.48 3.75
C GLY A 173 11.17 4.06 2.97
N TYR A 174 12.11 3.21 2.61
CA TYR A 174 13.43 3.59 2.14
C TYR A 174 13.80 2.88 0.84
N LEU A 175 14.56 3.58 0.00
CA LEU A 175 15.14 3.02 -1.21
C LEU A 175 16.67 3.02 -1.12
N ASP A 176 17.29 1.88 -1.40
CA ASP A 176 18.71 1.75 -1.69
C ASP A 176 18.94 1.04 -3.02
N ARG A 177 20.22 0.81 -3.33
CA ARG A 177 20.66 0.17 -4.55
C ARG A 177 20.23 -1.29 -4.60
N GLU A 178 20.18 -1.98 -3.47
CA GLU A 178 19.83 -3.39 -3.36
C GLU A 178 18.37 -3.65 -3.76
N HIS A 179 17.47 -2.70 -3.50
CA HIS A 179 16.11 -2.73 -4.05
C HIS A 179 16.10 -2.55 -5.57
N LEU A 180 16.90 -1.60 -6.08
CA LEU A 180 16.97 -1.30 -7.51
C LEU A 180 17.55 -2.47 -8.32
N THR A 181 18.52 -3.21 -7.78
CA THR A 181 19.15 -4.35 -8.46
C THR A 181 18.17 -5.48 -8.79
N LEU A 182 17.00 -5.54 -8.14
CA LEU A 182 15.96 -6.52 -8.47
C LEU A 182 15.25 -6.21 -9.80
N PHE A 183 15.43 -4.99 -10.34
CA PHE A 183 14.75 -4.49 -11.53
C PHE A 183 15.70 -3.91 -12.58
N LEU A 184 16.88 -3.45 -12.17
CA LEU A 184 17.86 -2.88 -13.09
C LEU A 184 18.87 -3.95 -13.53
N PRO A 185 19.31 -3.94 -14.81
CA PRO A 185 20.45 -4.74 -15.22
C PRO A 185 21.69 -4.32 -14.42
N GLY A 186 22.46 -5.31 -13.96
CA GLY A 186 23.67 -5.08 -13.18
C GLY A 186 24.64 -6.24 -13.27
N ASP A 187 25.85 -6.04 -12.72
CA ASP A 187 26.93 -7.04 -12.75
C ASP A 187 26.68 -8.24 -11.82
N PHE A 188 25.67 -8.16 -10.94
CA PHE A 188 25.40 -9.15 -9.90
C PHE A 188 23.90 -9.44 -9.76
N GLY A 189 23.57 -10.74 -9.80
CA GLY A 189 22.23 -11.26 -9.53
C GLY A 189 21.28 -11.20 -10.73
N ASP A 190 20.27 -12.07 -10.71
CA ASP A 190 19.16 -12.00 -11.66
C ASP A 190 18.26 -10.81 -11.29
N TYR A 191 17.81 -10.08 -12.31
CA TYR A 191 16.82 -9.02 -12.18
C TYR A 191 15.58 -9.39 -12.98
N TYR A 192 14.42 -8.86 -12.58
CA TYR A 192 13.21 -9.04 -13.35
C TYR A 192 13.35 -8.31 -14.70
N SER A 193 13.37 -9.02 -15.82
CA SER A 193 13.70 -8.47 -17.15
C SER A 193 12.53 -8.44 -18.15
N SER A 194 11.41 -9.08 -17.82
CA SER A 194 10.18 -9.08 -18.63
C SER A 194 9.46 -7.71 -18.58
N PRO A 195 8.45 -7.46 -19.45
CA PRO A 195 7.65 -6.24 -19.40
C PRO A 195 7.03 -5.99 -18.03
N LEU A 196 7.04 -4.73 -17.60
CA LEU A 196 6.59 -4.31 -16.28
C LEU A 196 5.67 -3.10 -16.37
N ALA A 197 4.49 -3.18 -15.76
CA ALA A 197 3.64 -2.01 -15.53
C ALA A 197 3.86 -1.50 -14.10
N LEU A 198 4.13 -0.21 -13.96
CA LEU A 198 4.39 0.43 -12.67
C LEU A 198 3.22 1.34 -12.29
N ILE A 199 2.45 0.97 -11.28
CA ILE A 199 1.31 1.78 -10.83
C ILE A 199 1.80 2.85 -9.85
N ILE A 200 1.52 4.11 -10.20
CA ILE A 200 1.84 5.29 -9.40
C ILE A 200 0.63 6.22 -9.28
N ASP A 201 0.52 6.92 -8.15
CA ASP A 201 -0.42 8.03 -8.01
C ASP A 201 0.15 9.10 -7.09
N ARG A 202 -0.66 10.11 -6.74
CA ARG A 202 -0.26 11.19 -5.82
C ARG A 202 0.26 10.68 -4.46
N SER A 203 -0.14 9.48 -4.02
CA SER A 203 0.36 8.88 -2.76
C SER A 203 1.73 8.22 -2.91
N THR A 204 2.19 7.94 -4.13
CA THR A 204 3.58 7.56 -4.41
C THR A 204 4.46 8.79 -4.18
N SER A 205 5.31 8.74 -3.16
CA SER A 205 6.12 9.90 -2.74
C SER A 205 7.46 9.45 -2.14
N GLY A 206 8.37 10.41 -1.90
CA GLY A 206 9.65 10.16 -1.24
C GLY A 206 10.45 9.04 -1.92
N SER A 207 10.86 8.03 -1.15
CA SER A 207 11.63 6.88 -1.63
C SER A 207 10.91 6.09 -2.73
N ALA A 208 9.59 5.95 -2.65
CA ALA A 208 8.82 5.22 -3.67
C ALA A 208 8.74 6.00 -4.98
N GLU A 209 8.66 7.33 -4.92
CA GLU A 209 8.74 8.16 -6.13
C GLU A 209 10.16 8.14 -6.73
N ALA A 210 11.20 8.20 -5.90
CA ALA A 210 12.58 8.03 -6.38
C ALA A 210 12.73 6.68 -7.07
N PHE A 211 12.14 5.61 -6.53
CA PHE A 211 12.14 4.29 -7.14
C PHE A 211 11.44 4.32 -8.50
N ALA A 212 10.24 4.90 -8.56
CA ALA A 212 9.49 5.04 -9.80
C ALA A 212 10.27 5.80 -10.88
N ARG A 213 10.99 6.87 -10.50
CA ARG A 213 11.82 7.65 -11.44
C ARG A 213 12.98 6.85 -12.01
N GLU A 214 13.60 5.98 -11.23
CA GLU A 214 14.67 5.10 -11.72
C GLU A 214 14.11 4.04 -12.69
N LEU A 215 12.99 3.41 -12.35
CA LEU A 215 12.39 2.37 -13.19
C LEU A 215 11.79 2.92 -14.49
N SER A 216 11.18 4.11 -14.46
CA SER A 216 10.55 4.73 -15.64
C SER A 216 11.55 5.13 -16.74
N ARG A 217 12.87 4.97 -16.51
CA ARG A 217 13.90 5.15 -17.55
C ARG A 217 14.10 3.90 -18.42
N LEU A 218 13.55 2.77 -18.03
CA LEU A 218 13.71 1.50 -18.73
C LEU A 218 12.63 1.34 -19.80
N GLU A 219 13.02 1.00 -21.04
CA GLU A 219 12.08 0.80 -22.16
C GLU A 219 11.02 -0.29 -21.90
N ARG A 220 11.31 -1.25 -21.03
CA ARG A 220 10.40 -2.35 -20.65
C ARG A 220 9.40 -1.99 -19.54
N VAL A 221 9.53 -0.82 -18.95
CA VAL A 221 8.68 -0.34 -17.87
C VAL A 221 7.71 0.68 -18.43
N THR A 222 6.43 0.52 -18.12
CA THR A 222 5.40 1.52 -18.45
C THR A 222 4.69 1.95 -17.19
N SER A 223 4.79 3.23 -16.87
CA SER A 223 4.12 3.83 -15.71
C SER A 223 2.64 4.10 -15.98
N VAL A 224 1.77 3.72 -15.04
CA VAL A 224 0.31 3.81 -15.15
C VAL A 224 -0.25 4.53 -13.92
N GLY A 225 -1.20 5.44 -14.12
CA GLY A 225 -1.95 6.05 -13.02
C GLY A 225 -2.00 7.57 -13.09
N SER A 226 -1.67 8.28 -12.00
CA SER A 226 -1.73 9.75 -11.97
C SER A 226 -0.43 10.37 -11.46
N ALA A 227 -0.29 11.69 -11.66
CA ALA A 227 0.92 12.39 -11.27
C ALA A 227 1.23 12.21 -9.77
N THR A 228 2.48 11.87 -9.47
CA THR A 228 2.96 11.71 -8.10
C THR A 228 3.05 13.05 -7.38
N ALA A 229 3.22 13.04 -6.05
CA ALA A 229 3.33 14.28 -5.26
C ALA A 229 4.49 15.19 -5.69
N GLY A 230 5.62 14.62 -6.13
CA GLY A 230 6.77 15.34 -6.69
C GLY A 230 6.72 15.51 -8.22
N GLY A 231 5.59 15.21 -8.86
CA GLY A 231 5.31 15.57 -10.25
C GLY A 231 5.84 14.61 -11.32
N LEU A 232 6.21 13.36 -10.98
CA LEU A 232 6.43 12.33 -11.99
C LEU A 232 5.10 12.07 -12.72
N GLN A 233 5.11 12.20 -14.05
CA GLN A 233 3.95 11.92 -14.89
C GLN A 233 3.99 10.44 -15.33
N PRO A 234 2.87 9.72 -15.27
CA PRO A 234 2.76 8.38 -15.83
C PRO A 234 2.71 8.44 -17.36
N GLU A 235 3.21 7.41 -18.02
CA GLU A 235 3.12 7.23 -19.46
C GLU A 235 1.69 6.89 -19.92
N LEU A 236 0.94 6.16 -19.08
CA LEU A 236 -0.47 5.88 -19.26
C LEU A 236 -1.29 6.56 -18.15
N PRO A 237 -1.73 7.82 -18.38
CA PRO A 237 -2.60 8.52 -17.44
C PRO A 237 -3.92 7.78 -17.23
N THR A 238 -4.24 7.50 -15.98
CA THR A 238 -5.47 6.82 -15.52
C THR A 238 -5.79 7.31 -14.11
N ASP A 239 -6.83 8.13 -14.00
CA ASP A 239 -7.24 8.67 -12.70
C ASP A 239 -8.01 7.65 -11.86
N TRP A 240 -7.76 7.68 -10.55
CA TRP A 240 -8.55 6.94 -9.58
C TRP A 240 -8.84 7.84 -8.37
N PRO A 241 -9.85 8.71 -8.47
CA PRO A 241 -10.12 9.67 -7.40
C PRO A 241 -10.66 8.94 -6.16
N LEU A 242 -10.45 9.54 -4.97
CA LEU A 242 -10.80 8.89 -3.70
C LEU A 242 -12.30 8.73 -3.49
N ASP A 243 -13.10 9.61 -4.09
CA ASP A 243 -14.56 9.50 -4.12
C ASP A 243 -15.06 8.54 -5.20
N SER A 244 -14.15 7.89 -5.94
CA SER A 244 -14.52 6.88 -6.93
C SER A 244 -15.31 5.77 -6.26
N THR A 245 -16.52 5.59 -6.75
CA THR A 245 -17.42 4.54 -6.31
C THR A 245 -17.21 3.23 -7.08
N SER A 246 -16.27 3.17 -8.02
CA SER A 246 -16.03 1.96 -8.82
C SER A 246 -15.75 0.75 -7.93
N ALA A 247 -16.34 -0.41 -8.26
CA ALA A 247 -15.98 -1.65 -7.59
C ALA A 247 -14.59 -2.15 -8.01
N ASN A 248 -14.11 -1.66 -9.15
CA ASN A 248 -12.86 -2.04 -9.80
C ASN A 248 -11.81 -0.93 -9.62
N ASP A 249 -10.54 -1.32 -9.68
CA ASP A 249 -9.40 -0.40 -9.67
C ASP A 249 -8.99 -0.07 -11.11
N PRO A 250 -9.33 1.12 -11.64
CA PRO A 250 -9.08 1.44 -13.04
C PRO A 250 -7.59 1.49 -13.39
N GLN A 251 -6.72 1.80 -12.44
CA GLN A 251 -5.26 1.83 -12.67
C GLN A 251 -4.70 0.41 -12.77
N PHE A 252 -5.20 -0.50 -11.94
CA PHE A 252 -4.89 -1.92 -12.08
C PHE A 252 -5.41 -2.48 -13.42
N GLU A 253 -6.66 -2.18 -13.80
CA GLU A 253 -7.23 -2.65 -15.08
C GLU A 253 -6.47 -2.08 -16.28
N ALA A 254 -6.03 -0.83 -16.23
CA ALA A 254 -5.21 -0.22 -17.29
C ALA A 254 -3.83 -0.89 -17.39
N ALA A 255 -3.15 -1.11 -16.26
CA ALA A 255 -1.87 -1.84 -16.22
C ALA A 255 -2.01 -3.27 -16.75
N LEU A 256 -3.09 -3.94 -16.36
CA LEU A 256 -3.42 -5.28 -16.82
C LEU A 256 -3.69 -5.33 -18.33
N GLY A 257 -4.53 -4.42 -18.82
CA GLY A 257 -4.88 -4.34 -20.24
C GLY A 257 -3.67 -4.03 -21.12
N PHE A 258 -2.79 -3.13 -20.66
CA PHE A 258 -1.52 -2.84 -21.34
C PHE A 258 -0.65 -4.11 -21.46
N LEU A 259 -0.39 -4.81 -20.35
CA LEU A 259 0.44 -6.02 -20.36
C LEU A 259 -0.20 -7.17 -21.14
N ALA A 260 -1.53 -7.24 -21.17
CA ALA A 260 -2.29 -8.19 -21.97
C ALA A 260 -2.25 -7.88 -23.48
N GLY A 261 -1.87 -6.66 -23.90
CA GLY A 261 -1.89 -6.23 -25.29
C GLY A 261 -3.30 -5.89 -25.79
N LEU A 262 -4.16 -5.40 -24.90
CA LEU A 262 -5.54 -5.00 -25.20
C LEU A 262 -5.65 -3.53 -25.67
N PHE A 263 -4.55 -2.78 -25.66
CA PHE A 263 -4.44 -1.39 -26.08
C PHE A 263 -3.15 -1.17 -26.87
#